data_AF-A0A3M0XU85-F1
#
_entry.id   AF-A0A3M0XU85-F1
#
_cell.length_a   1.000
_cell.length_b   1.000
_cell.length_c   1.000
_cell.angle_alpha   90.00
_cell.angle_beta   90.00
_cell.angle_gamma   90.00
#
_symmetry.space_group_name_H-M   'P 1'
#
loop_
_entity.id
_entity.type
_entity.pdbx_description
1 polymer ?
#
loop_
_entity_poly.entity_id
_entity_poly.type
_entity_poly.pdbx_seq_one_letter_code
_entity_poly.pdbx_strand_id
1 'polypeptide(L)'
;MQKFLAYDKLAREDRFIRMRARRVAEIRMEQGLPPFPDLRDLESLRNRVHGILVGELQAMEGAGRTIFDFAEETPWEFVMDMARQVWDEARHVEIYTKIVEHLDGYIGEYPENTILWRCACAETPEERVAGVNRGLEGLACDVFEQLIRVAQKLGDPLLERAVEYVLADEITHVRMGSHWMR
;
A
#
# COMPACT_ATOMS: atom_id res chain seq x y z
N MET A 1 -12.79 21.88 -8.74
CA MET A 1 -12.93 20.75 -7.80
C MET A 1 -11.65 20.67 -6.97
N GLN A 2 -11.71 20.31 -5.69
CA GLN A 2 -10.55 20.34 -4.79
C GLN A 2 -9.60 19.15 -5.10
N LYS A 3 -8.44 19.40 -5.72
CA LYS A 3 -7.45 18.34 -6.11
C LYS A 3 -6.77 17.69 -4.90
N PHE A 4 -6.51 18.44 -3.83
CA PHE A 4 -5.94 17.93 -2.58
C PHE A 4 -7.03 17.55 -1.59
N LEU A 5 -7.13 16.27 -1.20
CA LEU A 5 -8.01 15.83 -0.12
C LEU A 5 -7.16 15.44 1.10
N ALA A 6 -7.35 16.16 2.21
CA ALA A 6 -6.62 15.88 3.43
C ALA A 6 -6.89 14.45 3.92
N TYR A 7 -5.84 13.77 4.40
CA TYR A 7 -5.90 12.35 4.77
C TYR A 7 -6.93 12.04 5.88
N ASP A 8 -7.30 13.04 6.69
CA ASP A 8 -8.33 12.93 7.72
C ASP A 8 -9.76 12.90 7.15
N LYS A 9 -9.92 13.21 5.86
CA LYS A 9 -11.18 13.18 5.11
C LYS A 9 -11.40 11.89 4.33
N LEU A 10 -10.44 10.96 4.35
CA LEU A 10 -10.63 9.64 3.75
C LEU A 10 -11.82 8.94 4.41
N ALA A 11 -12.66 8.31 3.59
CA ALA A 11 -13.76 7.48 4.05
C ALA A 11 -13.19 6.24 4.74
N ARG A 12 -13.14 6.29 6.06
CA ARG A 12 -12.68 5.22 6.92
C ARG A 12 -13.70 5.02 8.03
N GLU A 13 -13.87 3.77 8.43
CA GLU A 13 -14.61 3.44 9.63
C GLU A 13 -13.84 3.88 10.88
N ASP A 14 -14.55 4.06 12.00
CA ASP A 14 -13.97 4.51 13.27
C ASP A 14 -12.85 3.61 13.81
N ARG A 15 -12.82 2.34 13.37
CA ARG A 15 -11.76 1.37 13.71
C ARG A 15 -10.39 1.72 13.11
N PHE A 16 -10.31 2.55 12.07
CA PHE A 16 -9.03 2.93 11.47
C PHE A 16 -8.40 4.10 12.23
N ILE A 17 -7.35 3.80 12.97
CA ILE A 17 -6.59 4.82 13.70
C ILE A 17 -5.41 5.30 12.85
N ARG A 18 -5.38 6.60 12.53
CA ARG A 18 -4.27 7.21 11.76
C ARG A 18 -3.11 7.57 12.68
N MET A 19 -1.93 7.06 12.37
CA MET A 19 -0.72 7.40 13.13
C MET A 19 0.52 7.43 12.25
N ARG A 20 1.40 8.40 12.48
CA ARG A 20 2.70 8.42 11.80
C ARG A 20 3.55 7.24 12.27
N ALA A 21 4.22 6.57 11.33
CA ALA A 21 5.10 5.43 11.62
C ALA A 21 6.14 5.74 12.71
N ARG A 22 6.70 6.97 12.70
CA ARG A 22 7.61 7.44 13.76
C ARG A 22 6.97 7.41 15.15
N ARG A 23 5.71 7.85 15.28
CA ARG A 23 5.02 7.86 16.57
C ARG A 23 4.71 6.43 17.04
N VAL A 24 4.37 5.52 16.11
CA VAL A 24 4.19 4.09 16.43
C VAL A 24 5.50 3.51 16.99
N ALA A 25 6.64 3.79 16.34
CA ALA A 25 7.95 3.33 16.81
C ALA A 25 8.32 3.90 18.18
N GLU A 26 8.06 5.19 18.43
CA GLU A 26 8.26 5.84 19.73
C GLU A 26 7.43 5.16 20.84
N ILE A 27 6.14 4.89 20.59
CA ILE A 27 5.27 4.21 21.56
C ILE A 27 5.78 2.78 21.86
N ARG A 28 6.23 2.04 20.84
CA ARG A 28 6.82 0.71 21.06
C ARG A 28 8.04 0.77 21.97
N MET A 29 8.93 1.74 21.72
CA MET A 29 10.12 1.95 22.56
C MET A 29 9.75 2.37 23.99
N GLU A 30 8.75 3.24 24.17
CA GLU A 30 8.19 3.62 25.48
C GLU A 30 7.67 2.40 26.26
N GLN A 31 7.19 1.36 25.55
CA GLN A 31 6.71 0.10 26.12
C GLN A 31 7.82 -0.97 26.29
N GLY A 32 9.08 -0.65 25.98
CA GLY A 32 10.19 -1.61 26.04
C GLY A 32 10.23 -2.62 24.89
N LEU A 33 9.45 -2.39 23.82
CA LEU A 33 9.43 -3.22 22.61
C LEU A 33 10.45 -2.71 21.57
N PRO A 34 10.97 -3.59 20.70
CA PRO A 34 11.85 -3.16 19.62
C PRO A 34 11.07 -2.28 18.61
N PRO A 35 11.72 -1.24 18.05
CA PRO A 35 11.08 -0.35 17.06
C PRO A 35 10.79 -1.07 15.74
N PHE A 36 11.64 -2.05 15.37
CA PHE A 36 11.48 -2.91 14.21
C PHE A 36 11.47 -4.37 14.68
N PRO A 37 10.28 -4.96 14.87
CA PRO A 37 10.20 -6.32 15.39
C PRO A 37 10.47 -7.36 14.31
N ASP A 38 10.81 -8.57 14.75
CA ASP A 38 11.12 -9.71 13.88
C ASP A 38 9.85 -10.20 13.16
N LEU A 39 9.85 -10.29 11.84
CA LEU A 39 8.69 -10.75 11.06
C LEU A 39 8.36 -12.24 11.25
N ARG A 40 9.19 -13.00 11.96
CA ARG A 40 8.86 -14.37 12.40
C ARG A 40 7.94 -14.41 13.60
N ASP A 41 7.81 -13.30 14.33
CA ASP A 41 6.80 -13.13 15.35
C ASP A 41 5.42 -12.85 14.70
N LEU A 42 4.38 -13.53 15.17
CA LEU A 42 3.06 -13.51 14.54
C LEU A 42 2.41 -12.12 14.61
N GLU A 43 2.53 -11.43 15.75
CA GLU A 43 1.99 -10.06 15.89
C GLU A 43 2.67 -9.10 14.90
N SER A 44 3.98 -9.25 14.75
CA SER A 44 4.80 -8.44 13.85
C SER A 44 4.50 -8.70 12.38
N LEU A 45 4.30 -9.97 12.02
CA LEU A 45 3.86 -10.37 10.69
C LEU A 45 2.47 -9.81 10.37
N ARG A 46 1.52 -9.96 11.30
CA ARG A 46 0.15 -9.47 11.14
C ARG A 46 0.11 -7.95 10.99
N ASN A 47 0.89 -7.22 11.79
CA ASN A 47 1.06 -5.77 11.64
C ASN A 47 1.63 -5.41 10.26
N ARG A 48 2.63 -6.15 9.77
CA ARG A 48 3.18 -5.93 8.43
C ARG A 48 2.13 -6.13 7.33
N VAL A 49 1.40 -7.24 7.38
CA VAL A 49 0.35 -7.57 6.41
C VAL A 49 -0.79 -6.55 6.45
N HIS A 50 -1.22 -6.12 7.65
CA HIS A 50 -2.21 -5.06 7.80
C HIS A 50 -1.70 -3.71 7.25
N GLY A 51 -0.44 -3.37 7.50
CA GLY A 51 0.17 -2.17 6.92
C GLY A 51 0.22 -2.19 5.40
N ILE A 52 0.41 -3.36 4.80
CA ILE A 52 0.33 -3.55 3.34
C ILE A 52 -1.12 -3.40 2.86
N LEU A 53 -2.10 -4.06 3.49
CA LEU A 53 -3.53 -3.89 3.16
C LEU A 53 -3.93 -2.41 3.07
N VAL A 54 -3.46 -1.61 4.03
CA VAL A 54 -3.69 -0.16 4.07
C VAL A 54 -2.97 0.57 2.91
N GLY A 55 -1.79 0.10 2.54
CA GLY A 55 -1.07 0.54 1.33
C GLY A 55 -1.90 0.33 0.08
N GLU A 56 -2.40 -0.89 -0.15
CA GLU A 56 -3.20 -1.24 -1.33
C GLU A 56 -4.49 -0.42 -1.38
N LEU A 57 -5.15 -0.19 -0.24
CA LEU A 57 -6.31 0.69 -0.15
C LEU A 57 -5.98 2.11 -0.63
N GLN A 58 -4.84 2.66 -0.18
CA GLN A 58 -4.43 4.01 -0.57
C GLN A 58 -3.94 4.09 -2.02
N ALA A 59 -3.32 3.03 -2.54
CA ALA A 59 -2.87 2.95 -3.93
C ALA A 59 -4.08 2.92 -4.88
N MET A 60 -5.08 2.09 -4.56
CA MET A 60 -6.37 2.04 -5.27
C MET A 60 -7.04 3.41 -5.31
N GLU A 61 -7.19 4.04 -4.14
CA GLU A 61 -7.81 5.36 -4.02
C GLU A 61 -6.98 6.43 -4.74
N GLY A 62 -5.66 6.35 -4.66
CA GLY A 62 -4.72 7.30 -5.25
C GLY A 62 -4.72 7.26 -6.77
N ALA A 63 -4.68 6.08 -7.36
CA ALA A 63 -4.79 5.89 -8.82
C ALA A 63 -6.16 6.38 -9.32
N GLY A 64 -7.25 6.00 -8.65
CA GLY A 64 -8.59 6.45 -9.00
C GLY A 64 -8.75 7.98 -8.90
N ARG A 65 -8.14 8.57 -7.87
CA ARG A 65 -8.12 10.03 -7.71
C ARG A 65 -7.30 10.73 -8.78
N THR A 66 -6.20 10.12 -9.22
CA THR A 66 -5.35 10.64 -10.30
C THR A 66 -6.11 10.68 -11.62
N ILE A 67 -6.87 9.64 -11.95
CA ILE A 67 -7.78 9.65 -13.10
C ILE A 67 -8.78 10.81 -12.98
N PHE A 68 -9.45 10.90 -11.84
CA PHE A 68 -10.49 11.90 -11.63
C PHE A 68 -9.99 13.34 -11.72
N ASP A 69 -8.76 13.60 -11.27
CA ASP A 69 -8.16 14.94 -11.27
C ASP A 69 -7.58 15.36 -12.63
N PHE A 70 -7.12 14.41 -13.44
CA PHE A 70 -6.27 14.71 -14.60
C PHE A 70 -6.69 14.02 -15.89
N ALA A 71 -7.86 13.36 -15.98
CA ALA A 71 -8.31 12.69 -17.20
C ALA A 71 -8.40 13.63 -18.43
N GLU A 72 -8.67 14.92 -18.22
CA GLU A 72 -8.67 15.92 -19.30
C GLU A 72 -7.27 16.50 -19.60
N GLU A 73 -6.32 16.35 -18.67
CA GLU A 73 -4.97 16.93 -18.72
C GLU A 73 -3.92 15.90 -19.20
N THR A 74 -4.29 14.62 -19.32
CA THR A 74 -3.38 13.50 -19.62
C THR A 74 -3.85 12.68 -20.83
N PRO A 75 -2.94 11.96 -21.52
CA PRO A 75 -3.33 11.07 -22.62
C PRO A 75 -4.28 9.96 -22.17
N TRP A 76 -5.08 9.44 -23.09
CA TRP A 76 -5.99 8.33 -22.80
C TRP A 76 -5.27 7.08 -22.27
N GLU A 77 -4.06 6.82 -22.79
CA GLU A 77 -3.20 5.72 -22.35
C GLU A 77 -2.83 5.84 -20.87
N PHE A 78 -2.61 7.07 -20.38
CA PHE A 78 -2.34 7.32 -18.97
C PHE A 78 -3.54 6.98 -18.10
N VAL A 79 -4.73 7.42 -18.53
CA VAL A 79 -6.00 7.10 -17.86
C VAL A 79 -6.22 5.59 -17.79
N MET A 80 -5.92 4.87 -18.88
CA MET A 80 -6.04 3.42 -18.93
C MET A 80 -5.04 2.70 -18.01
N ASP A 81 -3.79 3.16 -17.94
CA ASP A 81 -2.79 2.61 -17.03
C ASP A 81 -3.20 2.82 -15.56
N MET A 82 -3.68 4.01 -15.21
CA MET A 82 -4.19 4.27 -13.85
C MET A 82 -5.44 3.46 -13.56
N ALA A 83 -6.34 3.26 -14.53
CA ALA A 83 -7.54 2.42 -14.35
C ALA A 83 -7.17 0.95 -14.15
N ARG A 84 -6.15 0.46 -14.86
CA ARG A 84 -5.58 -0.87 -14.67
C ARG A 84 -5.05 -1.02 -13.25
N GLN A 85 -4.28 -0.04 -12.75
CA GLN A 85 -3.80 -0.05 -11.38
C GLN A 85 -4.96 -0.08 -10.38
N VAL A 86 -5.99 0.77 -10.51
CA VAL A 86 -7.17 0.73 -9.63
C VAL A 86 -7.78 -0.67 -9.54
N TRP A 87 -7.89 -1.37 -10.67
CA TRP A 87 -8.41 -2.73 -10.71
C TRP A 87 -7.47 -3.74 -10.02
N ASP A 88 -6.17 -3.59 -10.19
CA ASP A 88 -5.17 -4.47 -9.57
C ASP A 88 -5.16 -4.27 -8.05
N GLU A 89 -5.11 -3.03 -7.58
CA GLU A 89 -5.13 -2.71 -6.15
C GLU A 89 -6.43 -3.12 -5.47
N ALA A 90 -7.58 -3.03 -6.14
CA ALA A 90 -8.84 -3.54 -5.59
C ALA A 90 -8.76 -5.04 -5.29
N ARG A 91 -8.11 -5.82 -6.17
CA ARG A 91 -7.88 -7.24 -5.94
C ARG A 91 -6.82 -7.47 -4.87
N HIS A 92 -5.79 -6.64 -4.80
CA HIS A 92 -4.78 -6.72 -3.73
C HIS A 92 -5.41 -6.48 -2.35
N VAL A 93 -6.33 -5.53 -2.23
CA VAL A 93 -7.11 -5.28 -1.01
C VAL A 93 -7.90 -6.54 -0.59
N GLU A 94 -8.56 -7.20 -1.54
CA GLU A 94 -9.27 -8.47 -1.25
C GLU A 94 -8.30 -9.57 -0.80
N ILE A 95 -7.16 -9.72 -1.48
CA ILE A 95 -6.13 -10.70 -1.15
C ILE A 95 -5.59 -10.45 0.27
N TYR A 96 -5.15 -9.22 0.57
CA TYR A 96 -4.60 -8.90 1.88
C TYR A 96 -5.65 -8.93 3.00
N THR A 97 -6.91 -8.67 2.70
CA THR A 97 -8.00 -8.92 3.64
C THR A 97 -8.05 -10.39 4.05
N LYS A 98 -7.93 -11.31 3.07
CA LYS A 98 -7.90 -12.75 3.33
C LYS A 98 -6.62 -13.19 4.04
N ILE A 99 -5.48 -12.57 3.76
CA ILE A 99 -4.23 -12.86 4.48
C ILE A 99 -4.33 -12.39 5.94
N VAL A 100 -4.90 -11.21 6.21
CA VAL A 100 -5.12 -10.73 7.58
C VAL A 100 -6.01 -11.71 8.35
N GLU A 101 -7.11 -12.17 7.75
CA GLU A 101 -8.00 -13.18 8.33
C GLU A 101 -7.25 -14.52 8.59
N HIS A 102 -6.42 -14.98 7.63
CA HIS A 102 -5.61 -16.20 7.75
C HIS A 102 -4.60 -16.14 8.92
N LEU A 103 -4.13 -14.94 9.27
CA LEU A 103 -3.23 -14.70 10.40
C LEU A 103 -3.97 -14.41 11.72
N ASP A 104 -5.27 -14.72 11.80
CA ASP A 104 -6.18 -14.45 12.93
C ASP A 104 -6.23 -12.95 13.31
N GLY A 105 -6.09 -12.08 12.32
CA GLY A 105 -6.19 -10.63 12.47
C GLY A 105 -7.51 -10.05 12.00
N TYR A 106 -7.64 -8.72 12.13
CA TYR A 106 -8.79 -8.00 11.59
C TYR A 106 -8.42 -6.64 11.00
N ILE A 107 -9.24 -6.17 10.06
CA ILE A 107 -9.06 -4.84 9.46
C ILE A 107 -9.26 -3.77 10.53
N GLY A 108 -8.25 -2.94 10.70
CA GLY A 108 -8.22 -1.83 11.67
C GLY A 108 -7.53 -2.20 12.99
N GLU A 109 -6.97 -3.40 13.10
CA GLU A 109 -6.23 -3.84 14.29
C GLU A 109 -4.98 -3.01 14.57
N TYR A 110 -4.32 -2.49 13.52
CA TYR A 110 -3.13 -1.66 13.64
C TYR A 110 -3.33 -0.25 13.07
N PRO A 111 -2.54 0.74 13.51
CA PRO A 111 -2.65 2.10 12.99
C PRO A 111 -2.30 2.21 11.50
N GLU A 112 -3.08 2.98 10.74
CA GLU A 112 -2.77 3.30 9.34
C GLU A 112 -1.74 4.44 9.25
N ASN A 113 -0.69 4.22 8.46
CA ASN A 113 0.17 5.28 7.96
C ASN A 113 -0.48 5.92 6.72
N THR A 114 -0.18 7.19 6.43
CA THR A 114 -0.83 7.95 5.33
C THR A 114 0.16 8.47 4.30
N ILE A 115 1.34 7.86 4.18
CA ILE A 115 2.39 8.40 3.30
C ILE A 115 2.00 8.26 1.83
N LEU A 116 1.43 7.12 1.45
CA LEU A 116 1.03 6.85 0.07
C LEU A 116 -0.05 7.81 -0.37
N TRP A 117 -1.12 7.97 0.42
CA TRP A 117 -2.17 8.95 0.13
C TRP A 117 -1.64 10.37 -0.05
N ARG A 118 -0.66 10.79 0.76
CA ARG A 118 -0.06 12.13 0.63
C ARG A 118 0.69 12.27 -0.70
N CYS A 119 1.41 11.25 -1.15
CA CYS A 119 2.04 11.23 -2.46
C CYS A 119 1.01 11.25 -3.59
N ALA A 120 -0.10 10.52 -3.43
CA ALA A 120 -1.22 10.51 -4.37
C ALA A 120 -2.03 11.83 -4.39
N CYS A 121 -1.72 12.80 -3.53
CA CYS A 121 -2.34 14.12 -3.49
C CYS A 121 -1.41 15.24 -3.99
N ALA A 122 -0.31 14.90 -4.65
CA ALA A 122 0.56 15.90 -5.29
C ALA A 122 -0.20 16.72 -6.35
N GLU A 123 0.36 17.88 -6.71
CA GLU A 123 -0.38 18.88 -7.49
C GLU A 123 -0.47 18.51 -8.98
N THR A 124 0.51 17.74 -9.46
CA THR A 124 0.60 17.33 -10.87
C THR A 124 0.58 15.80 -11.02
N PRO A 125 0.14 15.28 -12.17
CA PRO A 125 0.16 13.83 -12.42
C PRO A 125 1.58 13.26 -12.40
N GLU A 126 2.59 14.01 -12.86
CA GLU A 126 3.99 13.59 -12.86
C GLU A 126 4.53 13.41 -11.44
N GLU A 127 4.20 14.33 -10.53
CA GLU A 127 4.60 14.21 -9.12
C GLU A 127 3.95 13.00 -8.44
N ARG A 128 2.67 12.71 -8.77
CA ARG A 128 1.97 11.53 -8.25
C ARG A 128 2.60 10.23 -8.76
N VAL A 129 2.90 10.15 -10.05
CA VAL A 129 3.58 8.98 -10.66
C VAL A 129 4.99 8.81 -10.09
N ALA A 130 5.74 9.90 -9.92
CA ALA A 130 7.07 9.86 -9.33
C ALA A 130 7.03 9.36 -7.88
N GLY A 131 6.08 9.87 -7.09
CA GLY A 131 5.91 9.51 -5.68
C GLY A 131 5.37 8.11 -5.47
N VAL A 132 4.29 7.75 -6.15
CA VAL A 132 3.57 6.48 -5.97
C VAL A 132 4.20 5.40 -6.85
N ASN A 133 3.94 5.40 -8.17
CA ASN A 133 4.36 4.33 -9.08
C ASN A 133 5.87 4.07 -9.11
N ARG A 134 6.68 5.13 -9.10
CA ARG A 134 8.14 4.96 -9.18
C ARG A 134 8.78 4.82 -7.80
N GLY A 135 8.33 5.61 -6.83
CA GLY A 135 8.87 5.64 -5.48
C GLY A 135 8.32 4.51 -4.61
N LEU A 136 7.04 4.60 -4.23
CA LEU A 136 6.43 3.72 -3.24
C LEU A 136 6.19 2.30 -3.76
N GLU A 137 5.71 2.10 -4.99
CA GLU A 137 5.53 0.73 -5.52
C GLU A 137 6.86 0.01 -5.69
N GLY A 138 7.91 0.75 -6.08
CA GLY A 138 9.26 0.22 -6.15
C GLY A 138 9.76 -0.30 -4.80
N LEU A 139 9.47 0.44 -3.71
CA LEU A 139 9.78 0.01 -2.35
C LEU A 139 8.87 -1.13 -1.88
N ALA A 140 7.63 -1.18 -2.34
CA ALA A 140 6.69 -2.25 -2.03
C ALA A 140 7.18 -3.59 -2.58
N CYS A 141 7.76 -3.63 -3.79
CA CYS A 141 8.39 -4.83 -4.35
C CYS A 141 9.43 -5.45 -3.42
N ASP A 142 10.32 -4.64 -2.82
CA ASP A 142 11.32 -5.14 -1.85
C ASP A 142 10.65 -5.72 -0.60
N VAL A 143 9.55 -5.10 -0.14
CA VAL A 143 8.75 -5.58 0.99
C VAL A 143 8.06 -6.91 0.68
N PHE A 144 7.52 -7.08 -0.52
CA PHE A 144 6.88 -8.33 -0.95
C PHE A 144 7.89 -9.46 -1.09
N GLU A 145 9.06 -9.20 -1.67
CA GLU A 145 10.15 -10.18 -1.70
C GLU A 145 10.56 -10.63 -0.28
N GLN A 146 10.66 -9.68 0.66
CA GLN A 146 10.94 -10.02 2.06
C GLN A 146 9.85 -10.92 2.64
N LEU A 147 8.58 -10.61 2.39
CA LEU A 147 7.44 -11.33 2.92
C LEU A 147 7.33 -12.75 2.34
N ILE A 148 7.61 -12.93 1.04
CA ILE A 148 7.74 -14.25 0.40
C ILE A 148 8.80 -15.10 1.10
N ARG A 149 9.99 -14.53 1.37
CA ARG A 149 11.06 -15.25 2.10
C ARG A 149 10.67 -15.57 3.54
N VAL A 150 9.87 -14.73 4.19
CA VAL A 150 9.33 -15.02 5.53
C VAL A 150 8.33 -16.18 5.45
N ALA A 151 7.39 -16.15 4.51
CA ALA A 151 6.41 -17.21 4.30
C ALA A 151 7.07 -18.57 4.06
N GLN A 152 8.10 -18.62 3.19
CA GLN A 152 8.91 -19.82 2.93
C GLN A 152 9.57 -20.38 4.20
N LYS A 153 10.11 -19.51 5.06
CA LYS A 153 10.74 -19.92 6.33
C LYS A 153 9.74 -20.42 7.35
N LEU A 154 8.52 -19.88 7.35
CA LEU A 154 7.42 -20.32 8.21
C LEU A 154 6.73 -21.58 7.67
N GLY A 155 6.98 -21.94 6.40
CA GLY A 155 6.27 -23.03 5.73
C GLY A 155 4.81 -22.69 5.43
N ASP A 156 4.51 -21.42 5.17
CA ASP A 156 3.16 -20.93 4.84
C ASP A 156 2.99 -20.73 3.32
N PRO A 157 2.49 -21.74 2.58
CA PRO A 157 2.34 -21.66 1.13
C PRO A 157 1.19 -20.75 0.69
N LEU A 158 0.25 -20.40 1.59
CA LEU A 158 -0.84 -19.49 1.26
C LEU A 158 -0.28 -18.07 1.19
N LEU A 159 0.42 -17.64 2.24
CA LEU A 159 1.05 -16.32 2.28
C LEU A 159 2.06 -16.17 1.14
N GLU A 160 2.90 -17.17 0.90
CA GLU A 160 3.90 -17.16 -0.17
C GLU A 160 3.25 -16.87 -1.53
N ARG A 161 2.29 -17.70 -1.95
CA ARG A 161 1.67 -17.61 -3.28
C ARG A 161 0.81 -16.36 -3.45
N ALA A 162 0.12 -15.94 -2.39
CA ALA A 162 -0.69 -14.74 -2.45
C ALA A 162 0.17 -13.49 -2.67
N VAL A 163 1.33 -13.40 -1.99
CA VAL A 163 2.25 -12.27 -2.14
C VAL A 163 3.01 -12.34 -3.46
N GLU A 164 3.39 -13.54 -3.95
CA GLU A 164 3.95 -13.70 -5.30
C GLU A 164 3.01 -13.19 -6.40
N TYR A 165 1.70 -13.43 -6.24
CA TYR A 165 0.69 -12.95 -7.16
C TYR A 165 0.65 -11.42 -7.20
N VAL A 166 0.57 -10.77 -6.03
CA VAL A 166 0.59 -9.30 -5.93
C VAL A 166 1.88 -8.74 -6.52
N LEU A 167 3.05 -9.30 -6.16
CA LEU A 167 4.34 -8.84 -6.68
C LEU A 167 4.40 -8.83 -8.22
N ALA A 168 3.75 -9.79 -8.88
CA ALA A 168 3.72 -9.83 -10.34
C ALA A 168 2.94 -8.64 -10.96
N ASP A 169 1.85 -8.22 -10.34
CA ASP A 169 1.09 -7.04 -10.74
C ASP A 169 1.91 -5.76 -10.45
N GLU A 170 2.59 -5.70 -9.32
CA GLU A 170 3.37 -4.51 -8.90
C GLU A 170 4.57 -4.19 -9.78
N ILE A 171 5.22 -5.21 -10.33
CA ILE A 171 6.25 -5.01 -11.36
C ILE A 171 5.68 -4.24 -12.57
N THR A 172 4.41 -4.45 -12.89
CA THR A 172 3.72 -3.71 -13.96
C THR A 172 3.49 -2.25 -13.56
N HIS A 173 3.07 -1.97 -12.32
CA HIS A 173 2.88 -0.60 -11.81
C HIS A 173 4.20 0.20 -11.83
N VAL A 174 5.31 -0.42 -11.43
CA VAL A 174 6.65 0.19 -11.49
C VAL A 174 7.09 0.47 -12.93
N ARG A 175 6.73 -0.42 -13.86
CA ARG A 175 7.00 -0.22 -15.30
C ARG A 175 6.19 0.93 -15.88
N MET A 176 4.91 1.07 -15.50
CA MET A 176 4.08 2.23 -15.85
C MET A 176 4.74 3.51 -15.34
N GLY A 177 5.14 3.55 -14.07
CA GLY A 177 5.86 4.71 -13.51
C GLY A 177 7.15 5.04 -14.26
N SER A 178 7.91 4.02 -14.67
CA SER A 178 9.13 4.21 -15.47
C SER A 178 8.86 4.62 -16.92
N HIS A 179 7.67 4.38 -17.46
CA HIS A 179 7.28 4.80 -18.80
C HIS A 179 6.91 6.28 -18.81
N TRP A 180 6.06 6.70 -17.89
CA TRP A 180 5.55 8.08 -17.80
C TRP A 180 6.59 9.11 -17.30
N MET A 181 7.68 8.65 -16.68
CA MET A 181 8.76 9.52 -16.19
C MET A 181 9.92 9.71 -17.20
N ARG A 182 9.81 9.22 -18.43
CA ARG A 182 10.82 9.38 -19.49
C ARG A 182 10.47 10.51 -20.44
#